data_AF-A0A374NN86-F1
#
_entry.id   AF-A0A374NN86-F1
#
_cell.length_a   1.000
_cell.length_b   1.000
_cell.length_c   1.000
_cell.angle_alpha   90.00
_cell.angle_beta   90.00
_cell.angle_gamma   90.00
#
_symmetry.space_group_name_H-M   'P 1'
#
loop_
_entity.id
_entity.type
_entity.pdbx_description
1 polymer ?
#
loop_
_entity_poly.entity_id
_entity_poly.type
_entity_poly.pdbx_seq_one_letter_code
_entity_poly.pdbx_strand_id
1 'polypeptide(L)' 'MDITIKKDKITEISNITANTNSTNKAYTNDAKKGMVSKIVANGNADGVNTVSGATCSSKAIKDACQKAFNAAKK' A
#
# COMPACT_ATOMS: atom_id res chain seq x y z
N MET A 1 -1.37 -3.58 9.35
CA MET A 1 -1.22 -3.74 7.88
C MET A 1 -0.49 -5.03 7.70
N ASP A 2 -1.11 -5.93 6.97
CA ASP A 2 -0.61 -7.29 6.79
C ASP A 2 -0.36 -7.47 5.29
N ILE A 3 0.75 -8.13 4.96
CA ILE A 3 1.19 -8.33 3.58
C ILE A 3 1.51 -9.80 3.38
N THR A 4 0.92 -10.40 2.35
CA THR A 4 1.19 -11.79 1.95
C THR A 4 2.07 -11.83 0.72
N ILE A 5 3.22 -12.48 0.85
CA ILE A 5 4.21 -12.63 -0.23
C ILE A 5 4.25 -14.10 -0.64
N LYS A 6 4.11 -14.37 -1.93
CA LYS A 6 4.22 -15.71 -2.54
C LYS A 6 5.10 -15.61 -3.77
N LYS A 7 6.10 -16.51 -3.89
CA LYS A 7 7.02 -16.56 -5.04
C LYS A 7 7.58 -15.17 -5.40
N ASP A 8 8.12 -14.47 -4.41
CA ASP A 8 8.69 -13.11 -4.54
C ASP A 8 7.71 -12.04 -5.07
N LYS A 9 6.41 -12.21 -4.86
CA LYS A 9 5.39 -11.22 -5.21
C LYS A 9 4.44 -10.94 -4.06
N ILE A 10 4.11 -9.67 -3.87
CA ILE A 10 3.01 -9.24 -3.02
C ILE A 10 1.70 -9.69 -3.69
N THR A 11 0.97 -10.57 -3.02
CA THR A 11 -0.29 -11.14 -3.52
C THR A 11 -1.51 -10.63 -2.77
N GLU A 12 -1.32 -10.12 -1.56
CA GLU A 12 -2.39 -9.57 -0.73
C GLU A 12 -1.84 -8.50 0.20
N ILE A 13 -2.65 -7.46 0.43
CA ILE A 13 -2.42 -6.42 1.42
C ILE A 13 -3.75 -6.18 2.13
N SER A 14 -3.78 -6.34 3.45
CA SER A 14 -4.99 -6.23 4.26
C SER A 14 -4.72 -5.49 5.58
N ASN A 15 -5.78 -5.28 6.37
CA ASN A 15 -5.72 -4.66 7.70
C ASN A 15 -4.94 -3.33 7.72
N ILE A 16 -5.14 -2.50 6.68
CA ILE A 16 -4.55 -1.17 6.62
C ILE A 16 -5.31 -0.24 7.56
N THR A 17 -4.71 0.04 8.70
CA THR A 17 -5.19 1.03 9.66
C THR A 17 -4.59 2.38 9.34
N ALA A 18 -5.36 3.44 9.54
CA ALA A 18 -4.90 4.81 9.41
C ALA A 18 -5.55 5.62 10.52
N ASN A 19 -4.75 6.28 11.35
CA ASN A 19 -5.27 7.26 12.29
C ASN A 19 -5.55 8.55 11.51
N THR A 20 -6.83 8.86 11.33
CA THR A 20 -7.29 9.96 10.48
C THR A 20 -8.57 10.55 11.06
N ASN A 21 -8.81 11.83 10.78
CA ASN A 21 -10.05 12.52 11.13
C ASN A 21 -11.12 12.32 10.04
N SER A 22 -12.34 12.82 10.28
CA SER A 22 -13.44 12.73 9.32
C SER A 22 -13.12 13.36 7.97
N THR A 23 -12.47 14.53 7.97
CA THR A 23 -12.09 15.28 6.76
C THR A 23 -11.10 14.50 5.87
N ASN A 24 -10.19 13.76 6.49
CA ASN A 24 -9.11 13.06 5.78
C ASN A 24 -9.44 11.58 5.49
N LYS A 25 -10.57 11.08 5.99
CA LYS A 25 -10.98 9.67 5.83
C LYS A 25 -11.09 9.27 4.36
N ALA A 26 -11.67 10.13 3.51
CA ALA A 26 -11.84 9.86 2.09
C ALA A 26 -10.50 9.58 1.40
N TYR A 27 -9.52 10.48 1.55
CA TYR A 27 -8.19 10.32 0.97
C TYR A 27 -7.48 9.05 1.45
N THR A 28 -7.59 8.72 2.75
CA THR A 28 -7.00 7.48 3.24
C THR A 28 -7.66 6.23 2.67
N ASN A 29 -8.98 6.26 2.42
CA ASN A 29 -9.71 5.16 1.82
C ASN A 29 -9.35 5.01 0.32
N ASP A 30 -9.25 6.13 -0.41
CA ASP A 30 -8.85 6.13 -1.81
C ASP A 30 -7.42 5.62 -1.99
N ALA A 31 -6.50 6.06 -1.13
CA ALA A 31 -5.14 5.52 -1.10
C ALA A 31 -5.13 4.03 -0.80
N LYS A 32 -5.88 3.56 0.21
CA LYS A 32 -5.97 2.12 0.54
C LYS A 32 -6.44 1.32 -0.68
N LYS A 33 -7.60 1.65 -1.23
CA LYS A 33 -8.18 0.91 -2.36
C LYS A 33 -7.28 0.96 -3.59
N GLY A 34 -6.82 2.16 -3.95
CA GLY A 34 -6.04 2.37 -5.17
C GLY A 34 -4.63 1.80 -5.08
N MET A 35 -3.92 1.98 -3.97
CA MET A 35 -2.57 1.44 -3.83
C MET A 35 -2.57 -0.08 -3.69
N VAL A 36 -3.52 -0.67 -2.94
CA VAL A 36 -3.60 -2.14 -2.82
C VAL A 36 -3.77 -2.78 -4.19
N SER A 37 -4.73 -2.29 -4.99
CA SER A 37 -4.96 -2.81 -6.35
C SER A 37 -3.71 -2.68 -7.23
N LYS A 38 -3.06 -1.50 -7.24
CA LYS A 38 -1.87 -1.26 -8.06
C LYS A 38 -0.67 -2.12 -7.64
N ILE A 39 -0.39 -2.21 -6.33
CA ILE A 39 0.77 -2.95 -5.81
C ILE A 39 0.60 -4.45 -6.03
N VAL A 40 -0.59 -5.00 -5.77
CA VAL A 40 -0.85 -6.43 -6.02
C VAL A 40 -0.77 -6.75 -7.51
N ALA A 41 -1.29 -5.87 -8.38
CA ALA A 41 -1.18 -6.05 -9.83
C ALA A 41 0.28 -6.02 -10.32
N ASN A 42 1.11 -5.13 -9.76
CA ASN A 42 2.54 -5.04 -10.08
C ASN A 42 3.37 -6.15 -9.41
N GLY A 43 2.85 -6.76 -8.34
CA GLY A 43 3.54 -7.75 -7.51
C GLY A 43 4.59 -7.17 -6.57
N ASN A 44 4.84 -5.85 -6.60
CA ASN A 44 5.68 -5.12 -5.66
C ASN A 44 5.30 -3.63 -5.66
N ALA A 45 5.84 -2.88 -4.69
CA ALA A 45 5.55 -1.45 -4.54
C ALA A 45 6.46 -0.52 -5.37
N ASP A 46 7.51 -1.06 -5.99
CA ASP A 46 8.46 -0.29 -6.79
C ASP A 46 7.83 0.15 -8.11
N GLY A 47 8.18 1.34 -8.59
CA GLY A 47 7.60 1.93 -9.81
C GLY A 47 6.08 2.23 -9.74
N VAL A 48 5.37 1.88 -8.66
CA VAL A 48 3.94 2.17 -8.52
C VAL A 48 3.71 3.66 -8.25
N ASN A 49 2.85 4.27 -9.07
CA ASN A 49 2.42 5.66 -8.94
C ASN A 49 1.34 5.83 -7.86
N THR A 50 1.41 6.95 -7.14
CA THR A 50 0.43 7.33 -6.11
C THR A 50 -0.99 7.50 -6.67
N VAL A 51 -1.99 7.49 -5.79
CA VAL A 51 -3.38 7.83 -6.15
C VAL A 51 -3.53 9.36 -6.14
N SER A 52 -4.10 9.92 -7.21
CA SER A 52 -4.38 11.35 -7.32
C SER A 52 -5.26 11.85 -6.18
N GLY A 53 -4.91 12.99 -5.58
CA GLY A 53 -5.62 13.53 -4.41
C GLY A 53 -5.29 12.84 -3.08
N ALA A 54 -4.59 11.71 -3.09
CA ALA A 54 -4.26 10.94 -1.89
C ALA A 54 -2.75 10.64 -1.78
N THR A 55 -1.91 11.59 -2.20
CA THR A 55 -0.45 11.42 -2.34
C THR A 55 0.24 11.01 -1.04
N CYS A 56 -0.05 11.70 0.08
CA CYS A 56 0.61 11.41 1.36
C CYS A 56 0.32 10.00 1.86
N SER A 57 -0.97 9.61 1.87
CA SER A 57 -1.39 8.26 2.27
C SER A 57 -0.89 7.19 1.30
N SER A 58 -0.82 7.52 0.00
CA SER A 58 -0.30 6.60 -1.02
C SER A 58 1.20 6.31 -0.83
N LYS A 59 2.00 7.34 -0.52
CA LYS A 59 3.43 7.18 -0.19
C LYS A 59 3.63 6.32 1.05
N ALA A 60 2.86 6.55 2.11
CA ALA A 60 2.94 5.75 3.33
C ALA A 60 2.66 4.26 3.07
N ILE A 61 1.65 3.92 2.27
CA ILE A 61 1.35 2.53 1.90
C ILE A 61 2.49 1.94 1.05
N LYS A 62 2.98 2.71 0.05
CA LYS A 62 4.09 2.28 -0.81
C LYS A 62 5.33 1.94 0.01
N ASP A 63 5.76 2.85 0.87
CA ASP A 63 6.97 2.70 1.68
C ASP A 63 6.84 1.51 2.65
N ALA A 64 5.68 1.35 3.28
CA ALA A 64 5.41 0.23 4.17
C ALA A 64 5.45 -1.11 3.42
N CYS A 65 4.88 -1.17 2.21
CA CYS A 65 4.94 -2.36 1.36
C CYS A 65 6.38 -2.68 0.92
N GLN A 66 7.13 -1.67 0.48
CA GLN A 66 8.54 -1.83 0.09
C GLN A 66 9.37 -2.39 1.25
N LYS A 67 9.18 -1.84 2.46
CA LYS A 67 9.89 -2.27 3.66
C LYS A 67 9.57 -3.71 4.02
N ALA A 68 8.29 -4.09 4.02
CA ALA A 68 7.87 -5.47 4.32
C ALA A 68 8.39 -6.47 3.27
N PHE A 69 8.32 -6.11 2.00
CA PHE A 69 8.82 -6.94 0.91
C PHE A 69 10.33 -7.18 0.99
N ASN A 70 11.10 -6.13 1.26
CA ASN A 70 12.54 -6.25 1.45
C ASN A 70 12.91 -7.02 2.72
N ALA A 71 12.12 -6.91 3.79
CA ALA A 71 12.32 -7.66 5.01
C ALA A 71 12.06 -9.17 4.82
N ALA A 72 11.06 -9.54 4.02
CA ALA A 72 10.73 -10.94 3.74
C ALA A 72 11.72 -11.65 2.80
N LYS A 73 12.58 -10.90 2.10
CA LYS A 73 13.65 -11.44 1.24
C LYS A 73 14.96 -11.71 1.97
N LYS A 74 15.11 -11.22 3.21
CA LYS A 74 16.27 -11.47 4.06
C LYS A 74 16.08 -12.78 4.82
#